data_AF-A0A5N6T3Y5-F1
#
_entry.id   AF-A0A5N6T3Y5-F1
#
_cell.length_a   1.000
_cell.length_b   1.000
_cell.length_c   1.000
_cell.angle_alpha   90.00
_cell.angle_beta   90.00
_cell.angle_gamma   90.00
#
_symmetry.space_group_name_H-M   'P 1'
#
loop_
_entity.id
_entity.type
_entity.pdbx_description
1 polymer ?
#
loop_
_entity_poly.entity_id
_entity_poly.type
_entity_poly.pdbx_seq_one_letter_code
_entity_poly.pdbx_strand_id
1 'polypeptide(L)'
;MSNKPFNETARNLQLDETAEENDRYILCGELQDDEGEWVPAEIDLDQVFGASDAPAQVEWGGRDFAKLADCVVFDVNPIPVQTTEEERYDQIQERPMLYVTISDEWRGQVDACVDLSDGIVNNNGQFELRLDQIPHDQRIVRGD
;
A
#
# COMPACT_ATOMS: atom_id res chain seq x y z
N MET A 1 7.84 20.02 3.91
CA MET A 1 7.54 18.57 3.99
C MET A 1 7.74 18.03 2.60
N SER A 2 8.61 17.03 2.47
CA SER A 2 8.95 16.46 1.16
C SER A 2 7.74 15.64 0.70
N ASN A 3 7.13 15.98 -0.44
CA ASN A 3 6.07 15.18 -1.10
C ASN A 3 6.65 13.92 -1.77
N LYS A 4 7.72 13.37 -1.21
CA LYS A 4 8.37 12.20 -1.75
C LYS A 4 7.63 10.96 -1.23
N PRO A 5 7.39 9.98 -2.09
CA PRO A 5 6.74 8.75 -1.67
C PRO A 5 7.64 8.01 -0.67
N PHE A 6 7.06 7.35 0.33
CA PHE A 6 7.81 6.86 1.50
C PHE A 6 8.88 5.83 1.13
N ASN A 7 8.65 5.07 0.06
CA ASN A 7 9.57 4.09 -0.54
C ASN A 7 10.94 4.66 -0.91
N GLU A 8 11.07 5.97 -1.21
CA GLU A 8 12.40 6.59 -1.39
C GLU A 8 13.21 6.68 -0.09
N THR A 9 12.52 6.63 1.06
CA THR A 9 13.09 6.75 2.41
C THR A 9 12.81 5.51 3.25
N ALA A 10 12.49 4.40 2.60
CA ALA A 10 12.19 3.12 3.23
C ALA A 10 13.09 2.02 2.68
N ARG A 11 13.37 1.02 3.49
CA ARG A 11 14.08 -0.19 3.07
C ARG A 11 13.64 -1.40 3.89
N ASN A 12 14.00 -2.59 3.41
CA ASN A 12 13.66 -3.85 4.06
C ASN A 12 12.15 -4.00 4.32
N LEU A 13 11.34 -3.50 3.38
CA LEU A 13 9.88 -3.58 3.45
C LEU A 13 9.43 -5.03 3.29
N GLN A 14 8.57 -5.47 4.19
CA GLN A 14 8.03 -6.82 4.21
C GLN A 14 6.70 -6.81 4.95
N LEU A 15 5.76 -7.62 4.47
CA LEU A 15 4.52 -7.87 5.17
C LEU A 15 4.76 -9.02 6.16
N ASP A 16 4.44 -8.81 7.43
CA ASP A 16 4.50 -9.87 8.42
C ASP A 16 3.33 -10.83 8.19
N GLU A 17 3.62 -11.96 7.52
CA GLU A 17 2.65 -13.02 7.19
C GLU A 17 2.63 -14.13 8.25
N THR A 18 2.99 -13.86 9.52
CA THR A 18 3.01 -14.88 10.58
C THR A 18 1.59 -15.36 10.97
N ALA A 19 0.96 -16.08 10.04
CA ALA A 19 -0.40 -16.61 10.03
C ALA A 19 -0.71 -17.64 11.16
N GLU A 20 -1.11 -17.19 12.35
CA GLU A 20 -2.08 -17.81 13.25
C GLU A 20 -3.47 -17.12 13.21
N GLU A 21 -4.42 -17.62 12.39
CA GLU A 21 -5.90 -17.42 12.42
C GLU A 21 -6.51 -16.02 12.74
N ASN A 22 -5.74 -14.96 13.01
CA ASN A 22 -6.13 -13.62 13.43
C ASN A 22 -5.06 -12.56 13.09
N ASP A 23 -4.10 -12.88 12.22
CA ASP A 23 -2.97 -11.97 12.03
C ASP A 23 -3.37 -10.72 11.29
N ARG A 24 -2.89 -9.64 11.90
CA ARG A 24 -2.93 -8.32 11.33
C ARG A 24 -1.96 -8.29 10.18
N TYR A 25 -2.37 -7.66 9.10
CA TYR A 25 -1.49 -7.38 7.97
C TYR A 25 -0.54 -6.24 8.34
N ILE A 26 0.53 -6.54 9.06
CA ILE A 26 1.51 -5.53 9.49
C ILE A 26 2.57 -5.35 8.41
N LEU A 27 2.62 -4.17 7.81
CA LEU A 27 3.76 -3.77 6.97
C LEU A 27 4.90 -3.32 7.88
N CYS A 28 6.02 -4.01 7.79
CA CYS A 28 7.25 -3.72 8.54
C CYS A 28 8.35 -3.20 7.61
N GLY A 29 9.23 -2.35 8.14
CA GLY A 29 10.44 -1.92 7.44
C GLY A 29 11.29 -0.97 8.28
N GLU A 30 12.31 -0.41 7.65
CA GLU A 30 13.09 0.69 8.23
C GLU A 30 12.81 1.98 7.45
N LEU A 31 12.51 3.05 8.18
CA LEU A 31 12.27 4.38 7.63
C LEU A 31 13.38 5.33 8.07
N GLN A 32 13.77 6.23 7.19
CA GLN A 32 14.73 7.28 7.53
C GLN A 32 14.06 8.39 8.33
N ASP A 33 14.62 8.80 9.47
CA ASP A 33 14.16 9.95 10.25
C ASP A 33 14.78 11.29 9.76
N ASP A 34 14.40 12.41 10.38
CA ASP A 34 14.90 13.75 10.03
C ASP A 34 16.41 13.94 10.33
N GLU A 35 16.99 13.08 11.17
CA GLU A 35 18.43 13.04 11.45
C GLU A 35 19.19 12.19 10.42
N GLY A 36 18.46 11.47 9.55
CA GLY A 36 18.99 10.58 8.54
C GLY A 36 19.27 9.17 9.06
N GLU A 37 18.88 8.84 10.29
CA GLU A 37 19.00 7.52 10.88
C GLU A 37 17.89 6.59 10.38
N TRP A 38 18.20 5.30 10.28
CA TRP A 38 17.23 4.28 9.88
C TRP A 38 16.59 3.69 11.12
N VAL A 39 15.29 3.90 11.29
CA VAL A 39 14.53 3.41 12.44
C VAL A 39 13.52 2.35 12.02
N PRO A 40 13.35 1.28 12.80
CA PRO A 40 12.31 0.29 12.54
C PRO A 40 10.92 0.92 12.70
N ALA A 41 10.04 0.65 11.76
CA ALA A 41 8.67 1.13 11.73
C ALA A 41 7.71 0.03 11.28
N GLU A 42 6.47 0.11 11.73
CA GLU A 42 5.40 -0.82 11.40
C GLU A 42 4.09 -0.07 11.21
N ILE A 43 3.21 -0.58 10.35
CA ILE A 43 1.84 -0.08 10.20
C ILE A 43 0.87 -1.24 9.96
N ASP A 44 -0.25 -1.21 10.67
CA ASP A 44 -1.32 -2.19 10.55
C ASP A 44 -2.21 -1.83 9.35
N LEU A 45 -2.13 -2.62 8.28
CA LEU A 45 -2.92 -2.40 7.06
C LEU A 45 -4.41 -2.65 7.29
N ASP A 46 -4.82 -3.40 8.32
CA ASP A 46 -6.24 -3.50 8.71
C ASP A 46 -6.78 -2.22 9.34
N GLN A 47 -5.91 -1.29 9.76
CA GLN A 47 -6.31 0.06 10.17
C GLN A 47 -6.23 1.08 9.03
N VAL A 48 -5.69 0.67 7.89
CA VAL A 48 -5.51 1.52 6.70
C VAL A 48 -6.57 1.22 5.65
N PHE A 49 -6.95 -0.05 5.49
CA PHE A 49 -7.86 -0.49 4.44
C PHE A 49 -9.14 -1.09 5.00
N GLY A 50 -10.24 -0.78 4.33
CA GLY A 50 -11.49 -1.53 4.42
C GLY A 50 -11.76 -2.30 3.13
N ALA A 51 -12.66 -3.26 3.23
CA ALA A 51 -13.19 -3.96 2.07
C ALA A 51 -14.72 -4.03 2.15
N SER A 52 -15.37 -4.11 0.98
CA SER A 52 -16.77 -4.51 0.83
C SER A 52 -16.88 -5.62 -0.19
N ASP A 53 -17.97 -6.39 -0.15
CA ASP A 53 -18.26 -7.56 -1.00
C ASP A 53 -19.30 -7.28 -2.10
N ALA A 54 -20.09 -6.20 -1.98
CA ALA A 54 -21.13 -5.83 -2.95
C ALA A 54 -21.27 -4.30 -3.14
N PRO A 55 -20.53 -3.66 -4.08
CA PRO A 55 -19.56 -4.29 -4.97
C PRO A 55 -18.28 -4.68 -4.21
N ALA A 56 -17.60 -5.74 -4.67
CA ALA A 56 -16.28 -6.06 -4.16
C ALA A 56 -15.29 -4.91 -4.45
N GLN A 57 -14.73 -4.31 -3.40
CA GLN A 57 -13.75 -3.23 -3.50
C GLN A 57 -12.90 -3.12 -2.22
N VAL A 58 -11.69 -2.58 -2.36
CA VAL A 58 -10.82 -2.15 -1.26
C VAL A 58 -10.84 -0.62 -1.20
N GLU A 59 -10.91 -0.05 0.00
CA GLU A 59 -10.92 1.40 0.21
C GLU A 59 -9.91 1.86 1.27
N TRP A 60 -9.30 3.00 1.01
CA TRP A 60 -8.42 3.68 1.95
C TRP A 60 -9.19 4.34 3.10
N GLY A 61 -8.63 4.29 4.31
CA GLY A 61 -9.22 4.85 5.52
C GLY A 61 -10.36 4.00 6.10
N GLY A 62 -10.66 2.85 5.50
CA GLY A 62 -11.54 1.83 6.05
C GLY A 62 -10.84 1.00 7.13
N ARG A 63 -11.45 -0.12 7.53
CA ARG A 63 -10.88 -1.06 8.49
C ARG A 63 -11.21 -2.50 8.17
N ASP A 64 -10.39 -3.40 8.70
CA ASP A 64 -10.60 -4.85 8.72
C ASP A 64 -10.78 -5.46 7.32
N PHE A 65 -10.05 -4.99 6.31
CA PHE A 65 -10.14 -5.55 4.94
C PHE A 65 -9.81 -7.05 4.91
N ALA A 66 -8.94 -7.51 5.81
CA ALA A 66 -8.59 -8.91 6.02
C ALA A 66 -9.80 -9.86 6.09
N LYS A 67 -10.91 -9.40 6.66
CA LYS A 67 -12.10 -10.24 6.89
C LYS A 67 -12.79 -10.67 5.60
N LEU A 68 -12.61 -9.91 4.52
CA LEU A 68 -13.19 -10.17 3.21
C LEU A 68 -12.15 -10.54 2.16
N ALA A 69 -10.85 -10.44 2.51
CA ALA A 69 -9.77 -10.81 1.62
C ALA A 69 -9.61 -12.34 1.60
N ASP A 70 -9.71 -12.93 0.41
CA ASP A 70 -9.40 -14.35 0.19
C ASP A 70 -7.89 -14.58 0.11
N CYS A 71 -7.18 -13.60 -0.46
CA CYS A 71 -5.75 -13.63 -0.68
C CYS A 71 -5.18 -12.23 -0.57
N VAL A 72 -4.06 -12.10 0.13
CA VAL A 72 -3.31 -10.85 0.26
C VAL A 72 -1.86 -11.14 -0.06
N VAL A 73 -1.28 -10.37 -0.99
CA VAL A 73 0.11 -10.52 -1.41
C VAL A 73 0.76 -9.14 -1.41
N PHE A 74 1.92 -9.04 -0.78
CA PHE A 74 2.76 -7.85 -0.82
C PHE A 74 3.96 -8.08 -1.73
N ASP A 75 4.25 -7.10 -2.60
CA ASP A 75 5.42 -7.14 -3.46
C ASP A 75 6.00 -5.74 -3.68
N VAL A 76 7.31 -5.65 -3.89
CA VAL A 76 7.99 -4.40 -4.23
C VAL A 76 8.34 -4.43 -5.71
N ASN A 77 7.49 -3.78 -6.51
CA ASN A 77 7.57 -3.88 -7.96
C ASN A 77 8.35 -2.73 -8.59
N PRO A 78 9.32 -3.00 -9.49
CA PRO A 78 9.98 -1.98 -10.27
C PRO A 78 9.03 -1.43 -11.36
N ILE A 79 8.52 -0.21 -11.17
CA ILE A 79 7.58 0.44 -12.12
C ILE A 79 8.29 1.59 -12.85
N PRO A 80 8.18 1.66 -14.20
CA PRO A 80 8.67 2.82 -14.95
C PRO A 80 7.89 4.08 -14.59
N VAL A 81 8.58 5.14 -14.21
CA VAL A 81 7.98 6.44 -13.90
C VAL A 81 8.30 7.40 -15.04
N GLN A 82 7.27 8.02 -15.61
CA GLN A 82 7.46 9.07 -16.60
C GLN A 82 7.89 10.35 -15.90
N THR A 83 9.20 10.62 -15.91
CA THR A 83 9.73 11.95 -15.62
C THR A 83 9.51 12.84 -16.84
N THR A 84 9.25 14.13 -16.62
CA THR A 84 8.94 15.13 -17.67
C THR A 84 9.86 15.04 -18.88
N GLU A 85 9.37 15.44 -20.08
CA GLU A 85 9.96 15.23 -21.42
C GLU A 85 11.49 15.46 -21.58
N GLU A 86 12.14 16.18 -20.67
CA GLU A 86 13.57 16.49 -20.71
C GLU A 86 14.47 15.39 -20.08
N GLU A 87 13.92 14.50 -19.23
CA GLU A 87 14.66 13.42 -18.58
C GLU A 87 14.35 12.07 -19.25
N ARG A 88 14.90 11.86 -20.46
CA ARG A 88 14.80 10.59 -21.23
C ARG A 88 15.64 9.45 -20.63
N TYR A 89 15.38 9.10 -19.38
CA TYR A 89 15.81 7.83 -18.83
C TYR A 89 14.60 7.12 -18.24
N ASP A 90 14.44 5.84 -18.59
CA ASP A 90 13.47 4.91 -18.00
C ASP A 90 13.75 4.78 -16.50
N GLN A 91 13.37 5.78 -15.70
CA GLN A 91 13.53 5.72 -14.26
C GLN A 91 12.59 4.64 -13.75
N ILE A 92 13.18 3.58 -13.23
CA ILE A 92 12.48 2.52 -12.54
C ILE A 92 12.41 2.94 -11.07
N GLN A 93 11.20 3.01 -10.54
CA GLN A 93 10.97 3.21 -9.11
C GLN A 93 10.38 1.94 -8.52
N GLU A 94 10.99 1.45 -7.45
CA GLU A 94 10.47 0.35 -6.65
C GLU A 94 9.22 0.81 -5.90
N ARG A 95 8.05 0.28 -6.24
CA ARG A 95 6.76 0.62 -5.64
C ARG A 95 6.26 -0.52 -4.75
N PRO A 96 5.98 -0.27 -3.47
CA PRO A 96 5.37 -1.24 -2.57
C PRO A 96 3.89 -1.43 -2.95
N MET A 97 3.57 -2.57 -3.56
CA MET A 97 2.24 -2.91 -4.04
C MET A 97 1.58 -3.92 -3.11
N LEU A 98 0.29 -3.68 -2.82
CA LEU A 98 -0.58 -4.63 -2.14
C LEU A 98 -1.61 -5.17 -3.13
N TYR A 99 -1.63 -6.49 -3.29
CA TYR A 99 -2.61 -7.22 -4.09
C TYR A 99 -3.60 -7.91 -3.16
N VAL A 100 -4.89 -7.69 -3.38
CA VAL A 100 -5.96 -8.24 -2.55
C VAL A 100 -7.00 -8.87 -3.45
N THR A 101 -7.34 -10.13 -3.25
CA THR A 101 -8.46 -10.79 -3.92
C THR A 101 -9.65 -10.85 -2.97
N ILE A 102 -10.83 -10.39 -3.42
CA ILE A 102 -12.09 -10.42 -2.66
C ILE A 102 -13.12 -11.25 -3.42
N SER A 103 -13.82 -12.14 -2.73
CA SER A 103 -14.98 -12.85 -3.29
C SER A 103 -16.24 -11.98 -3.29
N ASP A 104 -16.82 -11.79 -4.47
CA ASP A 104 -18.13 -11.18 -4.74
C ASP A 104 -19.12 -12.30 -5.13
N GLU A 105 -20.23 -12.45 -4.39
CA GLU A 105 -21.21 -13.51 -4.67
C GLU A 105 -21.88 -13.39 -6.06
N TRP A 106 -21.86 -12.20 -6.68
CA TRP A 106 -22.48 -11.93 -7.99
C TRP A 106 -21.45 -11.83 -9.11
N ARG A 107 -20.26 -11.30 -8.85
CA ARG A 107 -19.22 -11.07 -9.87
C ARG A 107 -18.10 -12.12 -9.86
N GLY A 108 -18.04 -12.98 -8.85
CA GLY A 108 -16.93 -13.92 -8.66
C GLY A 108 -15.78 -13.27 -7.90
N GLN A 109 -14.53 -13.59 -8.20
CA GLN A 109 -13.39 -12.96 -7.52
C GLN A 109 -13.02 -11.63 -8.19
N VAL A 110 -12.75 -10.62 -7.37
CA VAL A 110 -12.26 -9.31 -7.79
C VAL A 110 -10.86 -9.11 -7.23
N ASP A 111 -9.91 -8.83 -8.12
CA ASP A 111 -8.54 -8.49 -7.75
C ASP A 111 -8.38 -6.97 -7.65
N ALA A 112 -7.88 -6.51 -6.50
CA ALA A 112 -7.51 -5.14 -6.23
C ALA A 112 -5.98 -5.03 -6.12
N CYS A 113 -5.45 -3.93 -6.66
CA CYS A 113 -4.03 -3.60 -6.61
C CYS A 113 -3.89 -2.17 -6.12
N VAL A 114 -3.10 -1.97 -5.07
CA VAL A 114 -2.92 -0.68 -4.40
C VAL A 114 -1.43 -0.36 -4.28
N ASP A 115 -1.00 0.81 -4.77
CA ASP A 115 0.34 1.34 -4.46
C ASP A 115 0.28 1.95 -3.05
N LEU A 116 0.99 1.35 -2.10
CA LEU A 116 0.97 1.82 -0.72
C LEU A 116 1.52 3.25 -0.59
N SER A 117 2.34 3.69 -1.55
CA SER A 117 2.96 5.01 -1.57
C SER A 117 1.98 6.15 -1.83
N ASP A 118 0.78 5.83 -2.31
CA ASP A 118 -0.24 6.82 -2.64
C ASP A 118 -0.98 7.33 -1.40
N GLY A 119 -1.03 6.52 -0.33
CA GLY A 119 -1.70 6.88 0.91
C GLY A 119 -0.80 6.83 2.15
N ILE A 120 0.33 6.14 2.11
CA ILE A 120 1.24 6.03 3.26
C ILE A 120 2.46 6.93 3.02
N VAL A 121 2.89 7.65 4.05
CA VAL A 121 4.09 8.50 4.03
C VAL A 121 5.05 8.11 5.15
N ASN A 122 6.32 8.49 4.99
CA ASN A 122 7.28 8.50 6.08
C ASN A 122 7.21 9.86 6.80
N ASN A 123 6.82 9.84 8.07
CA ASN A 123 6.79 10.99 8.96
C ASN A 123 7.83 10.81 10.07
N ASN A 124 9.04 11.34 9.84
CA ASN A 124 10.16 11.30 10.78
C ASN A 124 10.43 9.88 11.34
N GLY A 125 10.57 8.90 10.43
CA GLY A 125 10.86 7.53 10.79
C GLY A 125 9.65 6.69 11.20
N GLN A 126 8.42 7.17 10.96
CA GLN A 126 7.18 6.45 11.25
C GLN A 126 6.26 6.43 10.03
N PHE A 127 5.56 5.32 9.80
CA PHE A 127 4.52 5.27 8.78
C PHE A 127 3.31 6.11 9.21
N GLU A 128 2.76 6.89 8.28
CA GLU A 128 1.55 7.67 8.52
C GLU A 128 0.60 7.58 7.32
N LEU A 129 -0.68 7.30 7.58
CA LEU A 129 -1.74 7.36 6.57
C LEU A 129 -2.13 8.83 6.30
N ARG A 130 -2.03 9.24 5.04
CA ARG A 130 -2.38 10.57 4.51
C ARG A 130 -3.49 10.47 3.46
N LEU A 131 -4.74 10.50 3.91
CA LEU A 131 -5.91 10.39 3.04
C LEU A 131 -6.03 11.52 2.00
N ASP A 132 -5.39 12.65 2.27
CA ASP A 132 -5.34 13.83 1.42
C ASP A 132 -4.39 13.69 0.23
N GLN A 133 -3.49 12.70 0.24
CA GLN A 133 -2.54 12.43 -0.85
C GLN A 133 -3.02 11.35 -1.83
N ILE A 134 -4.07 10.61 -1.46
CA ILE A 134 -4.57 9.49 -2.25
C ILE A 134 -5.22 10.00 -3.55
N PRO A 135 -4.78 9.49 -4.72
CA PRO A 135 -5.39 9.82 -6.00
C PRO A 135 -6.90 9.52 -6.03
N HIS A 136 -7.68 10.41 -6.62
CA HIS A 136 -9.15 10.31 -6.66
C HIS A 136 -9.64 9.06 -7.42
N ASP A 137 -8.85 8.57 -8.36
CA ASP A 137 -9.07 7.41 -9.21
C ASP A 137 -8.74 6.08 -8.52
N GLN A 138 -7.87 6.06 -7.51
CA GLN A 138 -7.59 4.85 -6.71
C GLN A 138 -8.62 4.55 -5.62
N ARG A 139 -9.56 5.46 -5.38
CA ARG A 139 -10.65 5.22 -4.42
C ARG A 139 -11.70 4.24 -4.93
N ILE A 140 -11.62 3.82 -6.20
CA ILE A 140 -12.61 2.95 -6.85
C ILE A 140 -11.86 2.00 -7.80
N VAL A 141 -11.45 0.83 -7.32
CA VAL A 141 -10.97 -0.23 -8.22
C VAL A 141 -12.19 -0.80 -8.96
N ARG A 142 -12.40 -0.39 -10.22
CA ARG A 142 -13.32 -1.09 -11.11
C ARG A 142 -12.59 -2.27 -11.72
N GLY A 143 -12.92 -3.47 -11.27
CA GLY A 143 -12.72 -4.66 -12.10
C GLY A 143 -13.55 -4.52 -13.37
N ASP A 144 -12.86 -4.43 -14.51
CA ASP A 144 -13.45 -4.66 -15.84
C ASP A 144 -14.02 -6.08 -15.95
#